data_AF-A0A7C1I0S3-F1
#
_entry.id   AF-A0A7C1I0S3-F1
#
_cell.length_a   1.000
_cell.length_b   1.000
_cell.length_c   1.000
_cell.angle_alpha   90.00
_cell.angle_beta   90.00
_cell.angle_gamma   90.00
#
_symmetry.space_group_name_H-M   'P 1'
#
loop_
_entity.id
_entity.type
_entity.pdbx_description
1 polymer ?
#
loop_
_entity_poly.entity_id
_entity_poly.type
_entity_poly.pdbx_seq_one_letter_code
_entity_poly.pdbx_strand_id
1 'polypeptide(L)'
;YLEGTPRGAEFEESFVFIDPVDPSRNVAAALAPYRLRRFIHAAGAYLRRPRLTFFFPEPVRPWLLPKLAARLQNFIGVEMPRPEVIDDIVYSQARKGAGSLATLLREHDFTVLGQTFFVDDYILLAVELESRELSPTTLHCGPPREQREHAENFLQKWEGHSRTVGQPFVKEERWWVEIEREYTTAGELLEAKLPELSLGKHLDRCKDRASVLEGEQLAVPRYAAFWTDYLSGLPPWERG
;
A
#
# COMPACT_ATOMS: atom_id res chain seq x y z
N TYR A 1 -25.19 40.95 18.13
CA TYR A 1 -25.09 41.82 16.96
C TYR A 1 -24.34 41.09 15.89
N LEU A 2 -25.05 40.73 14.83
CA LEU A 2 -24.54 40.10 13.62
C LEU A 2 -23.95 41.21 12.74
N GLU A 3 -22.65 41.20 12.47
CA GLU A 3 -22.07 41.95 11.36
C GLU A 3 -20.95 41.13 10.71
N GLY A 4 -21.26 40.62 9.51
CA GLY A 4 -20.30 40.49 8.42
C GLY A 4 -19.22 39.41 8.51
N THR A 5 -19.56 38.13 8.66
CA THR A 5 -18.71 37.09 8.03
C THR A 5 -18.89 37.20 6.52
N PRO A 6 -17.84 37.49 5.73
CA PRO A 6 -17.91 37.25 4.30
C PRO A 6 -18.31 35.77 4.13
N ARG A 7 -19.22 35.47 3.20
CA ARG A 7 -19.40 34.09 2.75
C ARG A 7 -18.09 33.68 2.06
N GLY A 8 -17.13 33.23 2.86
CA GLY A 8 -15.88 32.65 2.41
C GLY A 8 -16.20 31.39 1.62
N ALA A 9 -15.34 31.07 0.65
CA ALA A 9 -15.47 29.89 -0.18
C ALA A 9 -15.80 28.64 0.66
N GLU A 10 -16.73 27.82 0.20
CA GLU A 10 -16.95 26.51 0.78
C GLU A 10 -15.73 25.64 0.44
N PHE A 11 -14.91 25.36 1.44
CA PHE A 11 -13.77 24.46 1.32
C PHE A 11 -14.22 23.04 1.63
N GLU A 12 -13.91 22.09 0.75
CA GLU A 12 -14.25 20.67 0.94
C GLU A 12 -13.37 20.00 2.02
N GLU A 13 -12.25 20.63 2.39
CA GLU A 13 -11.29 20.07 3.34
C GLU A 13 -11.71 20.22 4.80
N SER A 14 -11.44 19.20 5.63
CA SER A 14 -11.80 19.19 7.05
C SER A 14 -11.00 20.15 7.94
N PHE A 15 -9.94 20.77 7.42
CA PHE A 15 -9.14 21.77 8.13
C PHE A 15 -8.86 22.95 7.19
N VAL A 16 -9.34 24.12 7.60
CA VAL A 16 -9.28 25.35 6.81
C VAL A 16 -8.47 26.39 7.56
N PHE A 17 -7.42 26.89 6.93
CA PHE A 17 -6.64 28.02 7.42
C PHE A 17 -6.60 29.09 6.32
N ILE A 18 -7.45 30.10 6.47
CA ILE A 18 -7.68 31.14 5.45
C ILE A 18 -6.44 32.02 5.29
N ASP A 19 -6.02 32.26 4.05
CA ASP A 19 -4.95 33.20 3.72
C ASP A 19 -5.40 34.63 4.07
N PRO A 20 -4.65 35.38 4.91
CA PRO A 20 -5.02 36.75 5.27
C PRO A 20 -4.97 37.73 4.09
N VAL A 21 -4.31 37.37 2.99
CA VAL A 21 -4.21 38.18 1.77
C VAL A 21 -5.27 37.77 0.73
N ASP A 22 -5.70 36.51 0.74
CA ASP A 22 -6.70 35.96 -0.19
C ASP A 22 -7.73 35.06 0.53
N PRO A 23 -8.90 35.60 0.90
CA PRO A 23 -9.94 34.84 1.62
C PRO A 23 -10.49 33.62 0.86
N SER A 24 -10.20 33.49 -0.44
CA SER A 24 -10.59 32.33 -1.24
C SER A 24 -9.59 31.17 -1.18
N ARG A 25 -8.44 31.36 -0.50
CA ARG A 25 -7.36 30.38 -0.43
C ARG A 25 -7.24 29.73 0.95
N ASN A 26 -7.25 28.40 0.99
CA ASN A 26 -6.86 27.61 2.15
C ASN A 26 -5.34 27.34 2.13
N VAL A 27 -4.58 28.00 3.00
CA VAL A 27 -3.13 27.83 3.14
C VAL A 27 -2.77 26.41 3.56
N ALA A 28 -3.68 25.70 4.23
CA ALA A 28 -3.48 24.33 4.68
C ALA A 28 -3.94 23.26 3.67
N ALA A 29 -4.35 23.62 2.45
CA ALA A 29 -4.89 22.66 1.47
C ALA A 29 -3.93 21.49 1.14
N ALA A 30 -2.61 21.72 1.19
CA ALA A 30 -1.60 20.69 0.97
C ALA A 30 -1.37 19.76 2.19
N LEU A 31 -1.97 20.06 3.35
CA LEU A 31 -1.76 19.30 4.58
C LEU A 31 -2.64 18.04 4.60
N ALA A 32 -2.00 16.88 4.47
CA ALA A 32 -2.72 15.61 4.59
C ALA A 32 -3.35 15.43 6.00
N PRO A 33 -4.60 14.92 6.12
CA PRO A 33 -5.30 14.78 7.40
C PRO A 33 -4.53 13.99 8.47
N TYR A 34 -3.79 12.95 8.08
CA TYR A 34 -2.99 12.17 9.03
C TYR A 34 -1.81 12.98 9.62
N ARG A 35 -1.22 13.92 8.86
CA ARG A 35 -0.14 14.78 9.34
C ARG A 35 -0.66 15.76 10.38
N LEU A 36 -1.84 16.32 10.16
CA LEU A 36 -2.51 17.18 11.15
C LEU A 36 -2.80 16.41 12.45
N ARG A 37 -3.38 15.20 12.36
CA ARG A 37 -3.64 14.36 13.55
C ARG A 37 -2.35 14.03 14.31
N ARG A 38 -1.28 13.70 13.59
CA ARG A 38 0.04 13.45 14.20
C ARG A 38 0.58 14.69 14.92
N PHE A 39 0.43 15.87 14.33
CA PHE A 39 0.83 17.14 14.95
C PHE A 39 0.03 17.41 16.23
N ILE A 40 -1.30 17.27 16.20
CA ILE A 40 -2.16 17.46 17.38
C ILE A 40 -1.75 16.50 18.51
N HIS A 41 -1.50 15.23 18.17
CA HIS A 41 -1.06 14.23 19.13
C HIS A 41 0.31 14.59 19.75
N ALA A 42 1.27 15.02 18.93
CA ALA A 42 2.59 15.46 19.37
C ALA A 42 2.50 16.69 20.29
N ALA A 43 1.72 17.71 19.90
CA ALA A 43 1.52 18.92 20.69
C ALA A 43 0.91 18.61 22.06
N GLY A 44 -0.14 17.77 22.10
CA GLY A 44 -0.73 17.33 23.36
C GLY A 44 0.23 16.54 24.26
N ALA A 45 1.07 15.68 23.67
CA ALA A 45 2.10 14.94 24.40
C ALA A 45 3.19 15.88 24.97
N TYR A 46 3.63 16.85 24.16
CA TYR A 46 4.62 17.85 24.57
C TYR A 46 4.12 18.71 25.74
N LEU A 47 2.88 19.21 25.66
CA LEU A 47 2.29 20.02 26.74
C LEU A 47 2.17 19.25 28.06
N ARG A 48 1.96 17.93 28.01
CA ARG A 48 1.92 17.10 29.22
C ARG A 48 3.31 16.82 29.80
N ARG A 49 4.29 16.52 28.95
CA ARG A 49 5.67 16.18 29.38
C ARG A 49 6.68 16.68 28.35
N PRO A 50 7.13 17.94 28.46
CA PRO A 50 8.13 18.50 27.57
C PRO A 50 9.45 17.74 27.65
N ARG A 51 10.05 17.41 26.50
CA ARG A 51 11.37 16.75 26.40
C ARG A 51 12.11 17.24 25.16
N LEU A 52 13.45 17.17 25.19
CA LEU A 52 14.28 17.48 24.03
C LEU A 52 14.04 16.53 22.85
N THR A 53 13.58 15.29 23.10
CA THR A 53 13.29 14.29 22.06
C THR A 53 12.18 14.70 21.09
N PHE A 54 11.34 15.68 21.43
CA PHE A 54 10.37 16.27 20.48
C PHE A 54 11.05 17.05 19.35
N PHE A 55 12.24 17.57 19.60
CA PHE A 55 13.04 18.34 18.63
C PHE A 55 14.21 17.51 18.11
N PHE A 56 14.80 16.68 18.96
CA PHE A 56 15.99 15.87 18.71
C PHE A 56 15.76 14.41 19.16
N PRO A 57 14.91 13.65 18.44
CA PRO A 57 14.67 12.26 18.79
C PRO A 57 15.93 11.40 18.60
N GLU A 58 16.14 10.41 19.46
CA GLU A 58 17.22 9.44 19.28
C GLU A 58 17.07 8.69 17.95
N PRO A 59 18.18 8.32 17.28
CA PRO A 59 18.15 7.45 16.12
C PRO A 59 17.45 6.14 16.42
N VAL A 60 16.81 5.57 15.41
CA VAL A 60 16.15 4.27 15.55
C VAL A 60 17.21 3.20 15.80
N ARG A 61 17.15 2.56 16.96
CA ARG A 61 17.99 1.39 17.27
C ARG A 61 17.39 0.17 16.58
N PRO A 62 18.07 -0.42 15.58
CA PRO A 62 17.51 -1.53 14.83
C PRO A 62 17.26 -2.74 15.73
N TRP A 63 16.12 -3.41 15.53
CA TRP A 63 15.90 -4.73 16.09
C TRP A 63 16.85 -5.75 15.47
N LEU A 64 17.10 -6.84 16.20
CA LEU A 64 17.85 -7.98 15.68
C LEU A 64 17.12 -8.59 14.48
N LEU A 65 17.86 -9.03 13.46
CA LEU A 65 17.29 -9.58 12.23
C LEU A 65 16.32 -10.75 12.48
N PRO A 66 16.54 -11.69 13.41
CA PRO A 66 15.56 -12.75 13.68
C PRO A 66 14.20 -12.21 14.16
N LYS A 67 14.19 -11.12 14.93
CA LYS A 67 12.96 -10.46 15.35
C LYS A 67 12.24 -9.82 14.17
N LEU A 68 12.98 -9.20 13.25
CA LEU A 68 12.42 -8.62 12.04
C LEU A 68 11.87 -9.70 11.11
N ALA A 69 12.63 -10.76 10.85
CA ALA A 69 12.21 -11.89 10.02
C ALA A 69 10.89 -12.50 10.50
N ALA A 70 10.71 -12.66 11.82
CA ALA A 70 9.45 -13.15 12.38
C ALA A 70 8.27 -12.18 12.17
N ARG A 71 8.52 -10.86 12.17
CA ARG A 71 7.48 -9.83 11.98
C ARG A 71 7.16 -9.56 10.51
N LEU A 72 8.11 -9.84 9.62
CA LEU A 72 7.98 -9.57 8.19
C LEU A 72 7.40 -10.75 7.41
N GLN A 73 7.02 -11.86 8.07
CA GLN A 73 6.56 -13.09 7.42
C GLN A 73 5.45 -12.91 6.39
N ASN A 74 4.58 -11.92 6.53
CA ASN A 74 3.51 -11.66 5.56
C ASN A 74 3.77 -10.42 4.68
N PHE A 75 5.01 -9.92 4.66
CA PHE A 75 5.43 -8.87 3.75
C PHE A 75 6.00 -9.47 2.47
N ILE A 76 5.70 -8.79 1.37
CA ILE A 76 6.36 -8.97 0.10
C ILE A 76 6.85 -7.62 -0.40
N GLY A 77 7.99 -7.60 -1.10
CA GLY A 77 8.54 -6.37 -1.64
C GLY A 77 9.29 -6.55 -2.94
N VAL A 78 9.57 -5.42 -3.57
CA VAL A 78 10.41 -5.31 -4.77
C VAL A 78 11.56 -4.35 -4.43
N GLU A 79 12.78 -4.88 -4.39
CA GLU A 79 14.02 -4.10 -4.27
C GLU A 79 14.54 -3.76 -5.66
N MET A 80 15.04 -2.53 -5.86
CA MET A 80 15.72 -2.11 -7.09
C MET A 80 16.72 -0.98 -6.80
N PRO A 81 17.72 -0.76 -7.68
CA PRO A 81 18.63 0.38 -7.52
C PRO A 81 17.89 1.72 -7.62
N ARG A 82 18.34 2.72 -6.86
CA ARG A 82 17.82 4.08 -6.96
C ARG A 82 18.21 4.72 -8.31
N PRO A 83 17.26 5.30 -9.06
CA PRO A 83 17.59 6.04 -10.27
C PRO A 83 18.23 7.39 -9.93
N GLU A 84 19.12 7.87 -10.80
CA GLU A 84 19.81 9.17 -10.67
C GLU A 84 18.87 10.33 -11.04
N VAL A 85 17.94 10.65 -10.16
CA VAL A 85 17.02 11.80 -10.25
C VAL A 85 16.86 12.45 -8.88
N ILE A 86 16.32 13.68 -8.85
CA ILE A 86 16.08 14.40 -7.61
C ILE A 86 15.12 13.64 -6.68
N ASP A 87 15.28 13.83 -5.38
CA ASP A 87 14.55 13.07 -4.34
C ASP A 87 13.03 13.18 -4.50
N ASP A 88 12.50 14.37 -4.76
CA ASP A 88 11.05 14.56 -4.93
C ASP A 88 10.45 13.63 -5.99
N ILE A 89 11.19 13.37 -7.08
CA ILE A 89 10.79 12.43 -8.13
C ILE A 89 10.87 10.99 -7.60
N VAL A 90 11.96 10.62 -6.92
CA VAL A 90 12.14 9.26 -6.36
C VAL A 90 11.05 8.93 -5.34
N TYR A 91 10.82 9.80 -4.35
CA TYR A 91 9.82 9.60 -3.31
C TYR A 91 8.39 9.55 -3.87
N SER A 92 8.09 10.41 -4.85
CA SER A 92 6.79 10.39 -5.53
C SER A 92 6.56 9.07 -6.28
N GLN A 93 7.57 8.60 -7.02
CA GLN A 93 7.47 7.34 -7.75
C GLN A 93 7.49 6.12 -6.82
N ALA A 94 8.29 6.10 -5.76
CA ALA A 94 8.30 4.99 -4.79
C ALA A 94 6.93 4.85 -4.10
N ARG A 95 6.31 5.97 -3.69
CA ARG A 95 4.94 5.98 -3.16
C ARG A 95 3.94 5.40 -4.17
N LYS A 96 4.00 5.85 -5.43
CA LYS A 96 3.12 5.36 -6.50
C LYS A 96 3.35 3.87 -6.76
N GLY A 97 4.60 3.44 -6.87
CA GLY A 97 4.99 2.06 -7.13
C GLY A 97 4.52 1.09 -6.04
N ALA A 98 4.69 1.44 -4.75
CA ALA A 98 4.12 0.65 -3.66
C ALA A 98 2.59 0.54 -3.74
N GLY A 99 1.93 1.61 -4.20
CA GLY A 99 0.50 1.61 -4.52
C GLY A 99 0.15 0.68 -5.69
N SER A 100 0.90 0.72 -6.78
CA SER A 100 0.71 -0.18 -7.93
C SER A 100 0.83 -1.65 -7.53
N LEU A 101 1.83 -2.01 -6.72
CA LEU A 101 1.99 -3.38 -6.19
C LEU A 101 0.78 -3.80 -5.36
N ALA A 102 0.34 -2.94 -4.44
CA ALA A 102 -0.81 -3.22 -3.60
C ALA A 102 -2.11 -3.36 -4.41
N THR A 103 -2.30 -2.56 -5.47
CA THR A 103 -3.45 -2.70 -6.37
C THR A 103 -3.41 -4.04 -7.11
N LEU A 104 -2.27 -4.39 -7.72
CA LEU A 104 -2.09 -5.67 -8.39
C LEU A 104 -2.41 -6.85 -7.47
N LEU A 105 -1.90 -6.83 -6.23
CA LEU A 105 -2.17 -7.88 -5.25
C LEU A 105 -3.67 -8.00 -4.92
N ARG A 106 -4.38 -6.88 -4.73
CA ARG A 106 -5.84 -6.90 -4.48
C ARG A 106 -6.64 -7.41 -5.68
N GLU A 107 -6.24 -7.05 -6.90
CA GLU A 107 -6.88 -7.52 -8.13
C GLU A 107 -6.77 -9.04 -8.31
N HIS A 108 -5.83 -9.67 -7.61
CA HIS A 108 -5.59 -11.12 -7.59
C HIS A 108 -5.98 -11.75 -6.24
N ASP A 109 -7.00 -11.23 -5.57
CA ASP A 109 -7.62 -11.73 -4.33
C ASP A 109 -6.75 -11.67 -3.05
N PHE A 110 -5.54 -11.10 -3.08
CA PHE A 110 -4.75 -10.94 -1.86
C PHE A 110 -5.31 -9.83 -0.96
N THR A 111 -5.53 -10.14 0.31
CA THR A 111 -5.88 -9.15 1.33
C THR A 111 -4.67 -8.29 1.71
N VAL A 112 -4.63 -7.05 1.23
CA VAL A 112 -3.60 -6.07 1.59
C VAL A 112 -3.94 -5.34 2.88
N LEU A 113 -3.07 -5.46 3.89
CA LEU A 113 -3.17 -4.78 5.19
C LEU A 113 -2.48 -3.41 5.18
N GLY A 114 -1.40 -3.27 4.42
CA GLY A 114 -0.59 -2.06 4.42
C GLY A 114 0.38 -2.00 3.25
N GLN A 115 0.94 -0.81 3.01
CA GLN A 115 2.01 -0.62 2.04
C GLN A 115 2.97 0.44 2.54
N THR A 116 4.24 0.28 2.19
CA THR A 116 5.30 1.20 2.57
C THR A 116 6.41 1.19 1.53
N PHE A 117 7.36 2.10 1.68
CA PHE A 117 8.53 2.15 0.82
C PHE A 117 9.73 2.74 1.57
N PHE A 118 10.92 2.37 1.13
CA PHE A 118 12.19 2.89 1.59
C PHE A 118 12.98 3.41 0.39
N VAL A 119 13.68 4.54 0.58
CA VAL A 119 14.52 5.19 -0.42
C VAL A 119 15.83 5.56 0.24
N ASP A 120 16.91 5.01 -0.30
CA ASP A 120 18.31 5.37 -0.04
C ASP A 120 19.11 5.01 -1.30
N ASP A 121 20.31 4.43 -1.20
CA ASP A 121 21.02 3.86 -2.37
C ASP A 121 20.19 2.82 -3.15
N TYR A 122 19.24 2.16 -2.47
CA TYR A 122 18.24 1.27 -3.06
C TYR A 122 16.82 1.75 -2.74
N ILE A 123 15.89 1.36 -3.59
CA ILE A 123 14.46 1.50 -3.35
C ILE A 123 13.91 0.14 -2.96
N LEU A 124 13.15 0.10 -1.87
CA LEU A 124 12.30 -1.03 -1.53
C LEU A 124 10.86 -0.57 -1.56
N LEU A 125 10.04 -1.24 -2.36
CA LEU A 125 8.58 -1.12 -2.32
C LEU A 125 8.05 -2.33 -1.57
N ALA A 126 7.20 -2.16 -0.56
CA ALA A 126 6.73 -3.29 0.23
C ALA A 126 5.24 -3.22 0.54
N VAL A 127 4.62 -4.39 0.61
CA VAL A 127 3.20 -4.59 0.87
C VAL A 127 3.05 -5.64 1.97
N GLU A 128 2.23 -5.33 2.97
CA GLU A 128 1.85 -6.24 4.04
C GLU A 128 0.55 -6.92 3.65
N LEU A 129 0.53 -8.25 3.72
CA LEU A 129 -0.62 -9.09 3.38
C LEU A 129 -1.17 -9.78 4.63
N GLU A 130 -2.44 -10.20 4.57
CA GLU A 130 -2.99 -11.12 5.56
C GLU A 130 -2.33 -12.50 5.45
N SER A 131 -2.11 -12.96 4.21
CA SER A 131 -1.36 -14.16 3.85
C SER A 131 -0.64 -13.93 2.52
N ARG A 132 0.56 -14.49 2.36
CA ARG A 132 1.29 -14.54 1.07
C ARG A 132 0.85 -15.69 0.17
N GLU A 133 0.05 -16.61 0.71
CA GLU A 133 -0.44 -17.80 0.03
C GLU A 133 -1.98 -17.80 0.03
N LEU A 134 -2.55 -18.13 -1.11
CA LEU A 134 -3.99 -18.32 -1.33
C LEU A 134 -4.31 -19.79 -1.54
N SER A 135 -5.59 -20.15 -1.39
CA SER A 135 -6.04 -21.49 -1.79
C SER A 135 -5.79 -21.72 -3.29
N PRO A 136 -5.63 -22.97 -3.74
CA PRO A 136 -5.43 -23.27 -5.16
C PRO A 136 -6.59 -22.82 -6.05
N THR A 137 -7.80 -22.73 -5.48
CA THR A 137 -9.04 -22.43 -6.22
C THR A 137 -9.80 -21.24 -5.65
N THR A 138 -10.51 -20.54 -6.51
CA THR A 138 -11.42 -19.42 -6.17
C THR A 138 -12.80 -19.62 -6.78
N LEU A 139 -13.83 -19.05 -6.17
CA LEU A 139 -15.18 -19.01 -6.73
C LEU A 139 -15.30 -17.80 -7.67
N HIS A 140 -15.42 -18.08 -8.97
CA HIS A 140 -15.64 -17.06 -9.96
C HIS A 140 -17.13 -16.76 -10.11
N CYS A 141 -17.47 -15.50 -9.88
CA CYS A 141 -18.83 -14.98 -9.90
C CYS A 141 -19.27 -14.67 -11.34
N GLY A 142 -20.37 -15.29 -11.76
CA GLY A 142 -20.98 -15.10 -13.07
C GLY A 142 -22.17 -14.14 -13.07
N PRO A 143 -22.89 -14.04 -14.21
CA PRO A 143 -24.07 -13.20 -14.34
C PRO A 143 -25.28 -13.78 -13.57
N PRO A 144 -26.31 -12.96 -13.29
CA PRO A 144 -27.60 -13.45 -12.82
C PRO A 144 -28.18 -14.50 -13.77
N ARG A 145 -28.83 -15.53 -13.23
CA ARG A 145 -29.38 -16.66 -13.99
C ARG A 145 -30.35 -16.25 -15.09
N GLU A 146 -31.14 -15.20 -14.84
CA GLU A 146 -32.19 -14.74 -15.77
C GLU A 146 -31.64 -14.06 -17.02
N GLN A 147 -30.39 -13.59 -16.99
CA GLN A 147 -29.73 -12.95 -18.13
C GLN A 147 -29.20 -14.01 -19.10
N ARG A 148 -30.11 -14.62 -19.87
CA ARG A 148 -29.84 -15.78 -20.74
C ARG A 148 -28.58 -15.65 -21.60
N GLU A 149 -28.42 -14.57 -22.35
CA GLU A 149 -27.27 -14.38 -23.24
C GLU A 149 -25.94 -14.33 -22.46
N HIS A 150 -25.92 -13.62 -21.32
CA HIS A 150 -24.73 -13.57 -20.47
C HIS A 150 -24.44 -14.92 -19.80
N ALA A 151 -25.49 -15.64 -19.37
CA ALA A 151 -25.37 -16.98 -18.81
C ALA A 151 -24.81 -17.98 -19.83
N GLU A 152 -25.32 -17.98 -21.07
CA GLU A 152 -24.82 -18.84 -22.15
C GLU A 152 -23.35 -18.57 -22.45
N ASN A 153 -22.95 -17.30 -22.53
CA ASN A 153 -21.54 -16.92 -22.72
C ASN A 153 -20.65 -17.37 -21.55
N PHE A 154 -21.15 -17.27 -20.32
CA PHE A 154 -20.44 -17.72 -19.13
C PHE A 154 -20.24 -19.25 -19.14
N LEU A 155 -21.29 -20.00 -19.46
CA LEU A 155 -21.23 -21.46 -19.58
C LEU A 155 -20.28 -21.89 -20.70
N GLN A 156 -20.39 -21.31 -21.90
CA GLN A 156 -19.46 -21.60 -23.00
C GLN A 156 -17.99 -21.35 -22.64
N LYS A 157 -17.73 -20.30 -21.85
CA LYS A 157 -16.36 -19.98 -21.43
C LYS A 157 -15.81 -20.98 -20.43
N TRP A 158 -16.63 -21.45 -19.48
CA TRP A 158 -16.15 -22.16 -18.29
C TRP A 158 -16.46 -23.66 -18.28
N GLU A 159 -17.46 -24.13 -19.03
CA GLU A 159 -17.69 -25.56 -19.23
C GLU A 159 -16.52 -26.18 -20.00
N GLY A 160 -15.82 -27.12 -19.36
CA GLY A 160 -14.66 -27.80 -19.96
C GLY A 160 -13.39 -26.95 -20.08
N HIS A 161 -13.38 -25.73 -19.53
CA HIS A 161 -12.17 -24.91 -19.48
C HIS A 161 -11.10 -25.58 -18.61
N SER A 162 -9.82 -25.48 -18.99
CA SER A 162 -8.72 -26.19 -18.34
C SER A 162 -8.56 -25.88 -16.85
N ARG A 163 -8.87 -24.63 -16.45
CA ARG A 163 -8.85 -24.16 -15.06
C ARG A 163 -10.12 -24.47 -14.27
N THR A 164 -11.15 -25.05 -14.86
CA THR A 164 -12.41 -25.33 -14.17
C THR A 164 -12.30 -26.61 -13.36
N VAL A 165 -12.56 -26.54 -12.05
CA VAL A 165 -12.45 -27.70 -11.14
C VAL A 165 -13.76 -28.47 -11.04
N GLY A 166 -14.90 -27.78 -11.22
CA GLY A 166 -16.23 -28.38 -11.18
C GLY A 166 -17.19 -27.70 -12.16
N GLN A 167 -18.32 -28.33 -12.45
CA GLN A 167 -19.31 -27.76 -13.36
C GLN A 167 -19.83 -26.41 -12.83
N PRO A 168 -20.06 -25.40 -13.70
CA PRO A 168 -20.77 -24.20 -13.30
C PRO A 168 -22.11 -24.53 -12.63
N PHE A 169 -22.46 -23.81 -11.57
CA PHE A 169 -23.67 -24.03 -10.79
C PHE A 169 -24.35 -22.73 -10.41
N VAL A 170 -25.63 -22.80 -10.02
CA VAL A 170 -26.40 -21.65 -9.58
C VAL A 170 -26.46 -21.62 -8.06
N LYS A 171 -26.13 -20.46 -7.46
CA LYS A 171 -26.31 -20.16 -6.05
C LYS A 171 -26.82 -18.73 -5.91
N GLU A 172 -27.90 -18.54 -5.14
CA GLU A 172 -28.51 -17.22 -4.91
C GLU A 172 -28.86 -16.48 -6.23
N GLU A 173 -29.56 -17.17 -7.14
CA GLU A 173 -29.97 -16.67 -8.46
C GLU A 173 -28.83 -16.18 -9.38
N ARG A 174 -27.59 -16.61 -9.10
CA ARG A 174 -26.40 -16.24 -9.87
C ARG A 174 -25.58 -17.47 -10.24
N TRP A 175 -24.94 -17.42 -11.41
CA TRP A 175 -23.97 -18.43 -11.83
C TRP A 175 -22.66 -18.30 -11.08
N TRP A 176 -22.06 -19.44 -10.75
CA TRP A 176 -20.77 -19.58 -10.10
C TRP A 176 -20.00 -20.73 -10.74
N VAL A 177 -18.68 -20.66 -10.70
CA VAL A 177 -17.80 -21.78 -11.05
C VAL A 177 -16.56 -21.74 -10.19
N GLU A 178 -16.12 -22.89 -9.71
CA GLU A 178 -14.83 -23.01 -9.02
C GLU A 178 -13.71 -23.17 -10.05
N ILE A 179 -12.72 -22.29 -9.97
CA ILE A 179 -11.59 -22.26 -10.90
C ILE A 179 -10.26 -22.30 -10.15
N GLU A 180 -9.25 -22.93 -10.75
CA GLU A 180 -7.86 -22.84 -10.32
C GLU A 180 -7.36 -21.40 -10.49
N ARG A 181 -6.62 -20.88 -9.51
CA ARG A 181 -5.95 -19.59 -9.59
C ARG A 181 -4.77 -19.67 -10.56
N GLU A 182 -4.48 -18.54 -11.20
CA GLU A 182 -3.29 -18.42 -12.06
C GLU A 182 -2.01 -18.30 -11.22
N TYR A 183 -2.13 -17.65 -10.06
CA TYR A 183 -1.06 -17.49 -9.07
C TYR A 183 -1.65 -17.81 -7.70
N THR A 184 -0.97 -18.65 -6.93
CA THR A 184 -1.36 -18.98 -5.55
C THR A 184 -0.48 -18.29 -4.53
N THR A 185 0.70 -17.82 -4.93
CA THR A 185 1.60 -17.06 -4.08
C THR A 185 1.78 -15.62 -4.57
N ALA A 186 1.99 -14.70 -3.63
CA ALA A 186 2.26 -13.30 -3.96
C ALA A 186 3.59 -13.15 -4.71
N GLY A 187 4.59 -13.98 -4.39
CA GLY A 187 5.90 -14.03 -5.05
C GLY A 187 5.78 -14.28 -6.54
N GLU A 188 5.16 -15.41 -6.91
CA GLU A 188 4.93 -15.80 -8.31
C GLU A 188 4.17 -14.72 -9.09
N LEU A 189 3.13 -14.13 -8.49
CA LEU A 189 2.35 -13.06 -9.11
C LEU A 189 3.24 -11.84 -9.42
N LEU A 190 4.01 -11.37 -8.44
CA LEU A 190 4.86 -10.21 -8.63
C LEU A 190 5.96 -10.50 -9.65
N GLU A 191 6.62 -11.65 -9.59
CA GLU A 191 7.64 -12.03 -10.58
C GLU A 191 7.07 -12.04 -12.01
N ALA A 192 5.87 -12.60 -12.19
CA ALA A 192 5.24 -12.68 -13.51
C ALA A 192 4.76 -11.32 -14.04
N LYS A 193 4.22 -10.44 -13.18
CA LYS A 193 3.56 -9.19 -13.60
C LYS A 193 4.41 -7.93 -13.45
N LEU A 194 5.52 -7.98 -12.71
CA LEU A 194 6.41 -6.85 -12.49
C LEU A 194 6.92 -6.19 -13.80
N PRO A 195 7.28 -6.93 -14.87
CA PRO A 195 7.71 -6.32 -16.13
C PRO A 195 6.64 -5.36 -16.70
N GLU A 196 5.37 -5.75 -16.65
CA GLU A 196 4.23 -5.03 -17.22
C GLU A 196 3.68 -3.91 -16.29
N LEU A 197 3.87 -4.04 -14.98
CA LEU A 197 3.26 -3.16 -13.98
C LEU A 197 3.93 -1.78 -13.89
N SER A 198 3.27 -0.67 -14.24
CA SER A 198 3.92 0.65 -14.13
C SER A 198 4.20 1.07 -12.67
N LEU A 199 5.48 1.27 -12.37
CA LEU A 199 5.98 1.80 -11.09
C LEU A 199 6.33 3.29 -11.17
N GLY A 200 6.35 3.85 -12.38
CA GLY A 200 6.73 5.23 -12.66
C GLY A 200 7.93 5.28 -13.59
N LYS A 201 7.99 6.31 -14.43
CA LYS A 201 8.92 6.42 -15.57
C LYS A 201 10.38 6.09 -15.25
N HIS A 202 10.88 6.44 -14.07
CA HIS A 202 12.28 6.23 -13.69
C HIS A 202 12.49 4.89 -12.99
N LEU A 203 11.57 4.48 -12.11
CA LEU A 203 11.60 3.15 -11.48
C LEU A 203 11.39 2.03 -12.52
N ASP A 204 10.54 2.24 -13.53
CA ASP A 204 10.30 1.29 -14.62
C ASP A 204 11.59 0.96 -15.39
N ARG A 205 12.57 1.88 -15.44
CA ARG A 205 13.88 1.66 -16.08
C ARG A 205 14.85 0.85 -15.23
N CYS A 206 14.52 0.58 -13.98
CA CYS A 206 15.35 -0.18 -13.03
C CYS A 206 14.79 -1.57 -12.75
N LYS A 207 13.67 -1.96 -13.37
CA LYS A 207 13.02 -3.26 -13.20
C LYS A 207 13.86 -4.44 -13.67
N ASP A 208 14.73 -4.23 -14.63
CA ASP A 208 15.69 -5.23 -15.12
C ASP A 208 16.65 -5.71 -14.02
N ARG A 209 16.85 -4.87 -13.00
CA ARG A 209 17.67 -5.14 -11.81
C ARG A 209 16.83 -5.22 -10.54
N ALA A 210 15.52 -5.40 -10.68
CA ALA A 210 14.63 -5.57 -9.54
C ALA A 210 14.64 -7.01 -9.06
N SER A 211 14.42 -7.20 -7.76
CA SER A 211 14.28 -8.52 -7.14
C SER A 211 13.05 -8.52 -6.24
N VAL A 212 12.24 -9.58 -6.36
CA VAL A 212 11.13 -9.84 -5.44
C VAL A 212 11.72 -10.43 -4.16
N LEU A 213 11.35 -9.85 -3.03
CA LEU A 213 11.79 -10.26 -1.71
C LEU A 213 10.58 -10.62 -0.86
N GLU A 214 10.66 -11.77 -0.19
CA GLU A 214 9.56 -12.31 0.58
C GLU A 214 9.95 -12.53 2.03
N GLY A 215 9.06 -12.13 2.94
CA GLY A 215 9.14 -12.51 4.34
C GLY A 215 10.48 -12.13 4.98
N GLU A 216 11.22 -13.15 5.41
CA GLU A 216 12.54 -13.02 6.02
C GLU A 216 13.61 -12.42 5.11
N GLN A 217 13.47 -12.50 3.78
CA GLN A 217 14.42 -11.89 2.83
C GLN A 217 14.44 -10.36 2.95
N LEU A 218 13.36 -9.76 3.48
CA LEU A 218 13.26 -8.33 3.77
C LEU A 218 14.02 -7.93 5.05
N ALA A 219 14.41 -8.90 5.89
CA ALA A 219 15.08 -8.69 7.17
C ALA A 219 16.60 -8.59 7.03
N VAL A 220 17.07 -7.63 6.22
CA VAL A 220 18.51 -7.37 6.00
C VAL A 220 19.01 -6.14 6.75
N PRO A 221 20.31 -6.05 7.09
CA PRO A 221 20.87 -4.94 7.87
C PRO A 221 20.53 -3.55 7.35
N ARG A 222 20.54 -3.36 6.02
CA ARG A 222 20.22 -2.08 5.37
C ARG A 222 18.81 -1.55 5.67
N TYR A 223 17.85 -2.45 5.89
CA TYR A 223 16.45 -2.08 6.16
C TYR A 223 16.08 -2.19 7.64
N ALA A 224 17.00 -2.63 8.49
CA ALA A 224 16.68 -2.97 9.87
C ALA A 224 16.17 -1.75 10.66
N ALA A 225 16.76 -0.57 10.48
CA ALA A 225 16.30 0.67 11.10
C ALA A 225 14.91 1.07 10.59
N PHE A 226 14.72 1.04 9.26
CA PHE A 226 13.45 1.35 8.61
C PHE A 226 12.32 0.44 9.11
N TRP A 227 12.53 -0.87 9.09
CA TRP A 227 11.52 -1.83 9.56
C TRP A 227 11.24 -1.70 11.03
N THR A 228 12.25 -1.40 11.84
CA THR A 228 12.05 -1.15 13.27
C THR A 228 11.17 0.07 13.51
N ASP A 229 11.42 1.18 12.80
CA ASP A 229 10.59 2.38 12.88
C ASP A 229 9.15 2.09 12.46
N TYR A 230 8.98 1.46 11.28
CA TYR A 230 7.69 1.11 10.71
C TYR A 230 6.86 0.18 11.61
N LEU A 231 7.46 -0.92 12.09
CA LEU A 231 6.77 -1.96 12.86
C LEU A 231 6.58 -1.61 14.34
N SER A 232 7.41 -0.72 14.89
CA SER A 232 7.27 -0.31 16.30
C SER A 232 6.06 0.59 16.53
N GLY A 233 5.68 1.37 15.51
CA GLY A 233 4.66 2.42 15.65
C GLY A 233 5.03 3.50 16.69
N LEU A 234 6.27 3.51 17.19
CA LEU A 234 6.70 4.42 18.23
C LEU A 234 6.84 5.83 17.66
N PRO A 235 6.15 6.83 18.23
CA PRO A 235 6.35 8.21 17.81
C PRO A 235 7.81 8.65 18.04
N PRO A 236 8.38 9.49 17.17
CA PRO A 236 9.79 9.90 17.29
C PRO A 236 10.17 10.46 18.66
N TRP A 237 9.29 11.24 19.28
CA TRP A 237 9.55 11.89 20.56
C TRP A 237 9.55 10.94 21.76
N GLU A 238 9.09 9.69 21.60
CA GLU A 238 9.20 8.64 22.61
C GLU A 238 10.49 7.80 22.45
N ARG A 239 11.31 8.07 21.42
CA ARG A 239 12.64 7.47 21.28
C ARG A 239 13.62 8.22 22.17
N GLY A 240 13.97 7.60 23.31
CA GLY A 240 14.93 8.10 24.29
C GLY A 240 15.64 6.96 25.00
#